data_AF-A0A918P4J2-F1
#
_entry.id   AF-A0A918P4J2-F1
#
_cell.length_a   1.000
_cell.length_b   1.000
_cell.length_c   1.000
_cell.angle_alpha   90.00
_cell.angle_beta   90.00
_cell.angle_gamma   90.00
#
_symmetry.space_group_name_H-M   'P 1'
#
loop_
_entity.id
_entity.type
_entity.pdbx_description
1 polymer ?
#
loop_
_entity_poly.entity_id
_entity_poly.type
_entity_poly.pdbx_seq_one_letter_code
_entity_poly.pdbx_strand_id
1 'polypeptide(L)'
;MSAQEERNALTPPTALYDHALHLLRESPDGVPPRRGYSLPQRTATGEDPLSRDQAKSAIREAFSPLPDDPATLHGRFERLGIQDRHRHLVRSTVAELPLPAEQADAARALGRRLIQTGTTASTVTAGIALLGRLGKPEDVPYLSVLGLFRDLSGPAVNALDVLDRQSAAVVWLAVCARRDELRPFVRALWTGNRQAVCPELVALPSSPRFISSAVARRIAEASQLPDLLDHHPSDTDLLARAGRLLVRMGFSRDDPTDLLAYRDALRVYDSVISRAGLLPPTLDNAAMLLSLALDLSSGTGVLLDWPPGRRAALLESLGHLLVEPRWAVAAATGKETGQRLRADWIRRTGRQPFKRSATPAKFRIEVVAGDPADREPVETRVLIDGRPVVPAVFGRGPAHSPEYLLDDGRLRAEVEPREVQLAEAYCTEGCCGALYVTIRRDADLKFPLERGQRVVTLRGRELVLSGPGSRAG
;
A
#
# COMPACT_ATOMS: atom_id res chain seq x y z
N MET A 1 -14.79 -42.55 23.69
CA MET A 1 -14.68 -42.18 22.28
C MET A 1 -16.08 -42.02 21.74
N SER A 2 -16.43 -40.83 21.29
CA SER A 2 -17.75 -40.52 20.71
C SER A 2 -17.83 -41.02 19.27
N ALA A 3 -19.02 -41.44 18.82
CA ALA A 3 -19.28 -41.80 17.42
C ALA A 3 -18.94 -40.66 16.42
N GLN A 4 -18.83 -39.41 16.90
CA GLN A 4 -18.35 -38.27 16.12
C GLN A 4 -16.82 -38.27 15.93
N GLU A 5 -16.06 -38.74 16.93
CA GLU A 5 -14.60 -38.89 16.87
C GLU A 5 -14.22 -40.06 15.95
N GLU A 6 -14.98 -41.16 15.99
CA GLU A 6 -14.81 -42.30 15.08
C GLU A 6 -15.18 -41.97 13.62
N ARG A 7 -16.22 -41.13 13.39
CA ARG A 7 -16.56 -40.66 12.03
C ARG A 7 -15.53 -39.69 11.45
N ASN A 8 -14.93 -38.84 12.27
CA ASN A 8 -13.84 -37.95 11.86
C ASN A 8 -12.54 -38.73 11.57
N ALA A 9 -12.33 -39.87 12.22
CA ALA A 9 -11.18 -40.76 11.96
C ALA A 9 -11.30 -41.55 10.64
N LEU A 10 -12.52 -41.74 10.13
CA LEU A 10 -12.80 -42.53 8.91
C LEU A 10 -12.92 -41.70 7.63
N THR A 11 -12.93 -40.37 7.73
CA THR A 11 -12.97 -39.48 6.57
C THR A 11 -11.59 -38.84 6.42
N PRO A 12 -10.85 -39.08 5.31
CA PRO A 12 -9.55 -38.47 5.13
C PRO A 12 -9.69 -36.93 5.19
N PRO A 13 -8.77 -36.22 5.87
CA PRO A 13 -8.85 -34.78 6.01
C PRO A 13 -8.81 -34.13 4.61
N THR A 14 -9.87 -33.39 4.28
CA THR A 14 -9.99 -32.69 2.99
C THR A 14 -8.88 -31.66 2.86
N ALA A 15 -8.25 -31.60 1.68
CA ALA A 15 -7.26 -30.57 1.39
C ALA A 15 -7.90 -29.17 1.53
N LEU A 16 -7.15 -28.20 2.08
CA LEU A 16 -7.69 -26.87 2.33
C LEU A 16 -8.12 -26.18 1.04
N TYR A 17 -7.42 -26.44 -0.07
CA TYR A 17 -7.80 -25.92 -1.39
C TYR A 17 -9.17 -26.43 -1.85
N ASP A 18 -9.40 -27.75 -1.78
CA ASP A 18 -10.69 -28.36 -2.14
C ASP A 18 -11.81 -27.88 -1.22
N HIS A 19 -11.50 -27.70 0.07
CA HIS A 19 -12.44 -27.14 1.03
C HIS A 19 -12.84 -25.69 0.68
N ALA A 20 -11.87 -24.84 0.33
CA ALA A 20 -12.16 -23.47 -0.12
C ALA A 20 -12.99 -23.44 -1.41
N LEU A 21 -12.69 -24.32 -2.37
CA LEU A 21 -13.49 -24.44 -3.60
C LEU A 21 -14.93 -24.85 -3.30
N HIS A 22 -15.12 -25.81 -2.40
CA HIS A 22 -16.46 -26.23 -1.98
C HIS A 22 -17.23 -25.07 -1.34
N LEU A 23 -16.63 -24.38 -0.38
CA LEU A 23 -17.24 -23.21 0.27
C LEU A 23 -17.55 -22.06 -0.70
N LEU A 24 -16.71 -21.87 -1.73
CA LEU A 24 -16.93 -20.87 -2.77
C LEU A 24 -18.12 -21.23 -3.66
N ARG A 25 -18.25 -22.51 -4.05
CA ARG A 25 -19.39 -23.00 -4.84
C ARG A 25 -20.71 -22.91 -4.09
N GLU A 26 -20.69 -23.09 -2.77
CA GLU A 26 -21.87 -22.94 -1.91
C GLU A 26 -22.24 -21.48 -1.62
N SER A 27 -21.39 -20.52 -1.99
CA SER A 27 -21.69 -19.11 -1.75
C SER A 27 -22.82 -18.63 -2.67
N PRO A 28 -23.90 -18.02 -2.14
CA PRO A 28 -25.08 -17.64 -2.92
C PRO A 28 -24.81 -16.76 -4.15
N ASP A 29 -23.77 -15.92 -4.06
CA ASP A 29 -23.41 -14.96 -5.10
C ASP A 29 -22.17 -15.36 -5.91
N GLY A 30 -21.59 -16.54 -5.65
CA GLY A 30 -20.28 -16.94 -6.21
C GLY A 30 -19.09 -16.09 -5.75
N VAL A 31 -19.26 -15.31 -4.68
CA VAL A 31 -18.23 -14.45 -4.06
C VAL A 31 -18.03 -14.90 -2.62
N PRO A 32 -16.80 -14.94 -2.07
CA PRO A 32 -16.58 -15.28 -0.66
C PRO A 32 -17.39 -14.38 0.30
N PRO A 33 -17.74 -14.89 1.49
CA PRO A 33 -18.36 -14.07 2.52
C PRO A 33 -17.39 -12.97 2.98
N ARG A 34 -17.96 -11.90 3.52
CA ARG A 34 -17.19 -10.81 4.10
C ARG A 34 -16.24 -11.34 5.19
N ARG A 35 -14.99 -10.90 5.16
CA ARG A 35 -13.89 -11.37 6.04
C ARG A 35 -13.37 -12.78 5.73
N GLY A 36 -13.73 -13.35 4.58
CA GLY A 36 -13.30 -14.66 4.15
C GLY A 36 -13.82 -15.80 5.03
N TYR A 37 -13.39 -17.01 4.70
CA TYR A 37 -13.70 -18.22 5.44
C TYR A 37 -12.78 -18.39 6.65
N SER A 38 -13.27 -19.08 7.68
CA SER A 38 -12.42 -19.54 8.79
C SER A 38 -11.79 -20.87 8.41
N LEU A 39 -10.57 -21.13 8.86
CA LEU A 39 -9.99 -22.47 8.71
C LEU A 39 -10.76 -23.50 9.56
N PRO A 40 -10.83 -24.76 9.12
CA PRO A 40 -11.33 -25.85 9.96
C PRO A 40 -10.56 -25.91 11.28
N GLN A 41 -11.27 -25.94 12.41
CA GLN A 41 -10.63 -26.02 13.72
C GLN A 41 -10.03 -27.42 13.92
N ARG A 42 -8.73 -27.50 14.22
CA ARG A 42 -8.10 -28.70 14.81
C ARG A 42 -7.81 -28.44 16.27
N THR A 43 -8.13 -29.41 17.12
CA THR A 43 -7.78 -29.40 18.54
C THR A 43 -6.26 -29.41 18.67
N ALA A 44 -5.71 -28.38 19.31
CA ALA A 44 -4.28 -28.33 19.61
C ALA A 44 -3.96 -29.39 20.67
N THR A 45 -2.90 -30.17 20.43
CA THR A 45 -2.30 -31.04 21.46
C THR A 45 -1.56 -30.17 22.48
N GLY A 46 -1.71 -30.47 23.76
CA GLY A 46 -1.27 -29.67 24.91
C GLY A 46 0.24 -29.66 25.17
N GLU A 47 1.07 -29.65 24.13
CA GLU A 47 2.53 -29.57 24.26
C GLU A 47 3.02 -28.11 24.32
N ASP A 48 4.06 -27.91 25.13
CA ASP A 48 4.72 -26.63 25.30
C ASP A 48 5.21 -26.07 23.95
N PRO A 49 4.94 -24.79 23.66
CA PRO A 49 5.35 -24.17 22.41
C PRO A 49 6.86 -24.06 22.29
N LEU A 50 7.37 -24.42 21.11
CA LEU A 50 8.73 -24.09 20.70
C LEU A 50 8.95 -22.57 20.81
N SER A 51 10.12 -22.18 21.30
CA SER A 51 10.54 -20.79 21.19
C SER A 51 10.69 -20.38 19.71
N ARG A 52 10.69 -19.07 19.45
CA ARG A 52 10.79 -18.53 18.09
C ARG A 52 12.02 -19.04 17.32
N ASP A 53 13.17 -19.13 17.99
CA ASP A 53 14.43 -19.54 17.35
C ASP A 53 14.52 -21.05 17.15
N GLN A 54 13.96 -21.83 18.08
CA GLN A 54 13.78 -23.28 17.91
C GLN A 54 12.87 -23.58 16.73
N ALA A 55 11.72 -22.92 16.64
CA ALA A 55 10.79 -23.10 15.53
C ALA A 55 11.42 -22.74 14.18
N LYS A 56 12.16 -21.61 14.09
CA LYS A 56 12.90 -21.25 12.86
C LYS A 56 13.91 -22.30 12.47
N SER A 57 14.68 -22.83 13.43
CA SER A 57 15.70 -23.84 13.16
C SER A 57 15.07 -25.17 12.70
N ALA A 58 14.02 -25.61 13.40
CA ALA A 58 13.21 -26.77 13.03
C ALA A 58 12.61 -26.62 11.62
N ILE A 59 12.11 -25.44 11.24
CA ILE A 59 11.60 -25.20 9.89
C ILE A 59 12.73 -25.36 8.87
N ARG A 60 13.93 -24.81 9.11
CA ARG A 60 15.05 -25.00 8.17
C ARG A 60 15.45 -26.47 8.05
N GLU A 61 15.50 -27.19 9.16
CA GLU A 61 15.77 -28.62 9.21
C GLU A 61 14.72 -29.42 8.42
N ALA A 62 13.44 -29.09 8.57
CA ALA A 62 12.37 -29.76 7.82
C ALA A 62 12.53 -29.65 6.30
N PHE A 63 13.18 -28.59 5.81
CA PHE A 63 13.46 -28.34 4.41
C PHE A 63 14.86 -28.79 3.95
N SER A 64 15.67 -29.41 4.81
CA SER A 64 17.04 -29.84 4.50
C SER A 64 17.22 -31.36 4.68
N PRO A 65 17.43 -32.15 3.61
CA PRO A 65 17.32 -31.77 2.20
C PRO A 65 15.87 -31.41 1.81
N LEU A 66 15.69 -30.75 0.65
CA LEU A 66 14.37 -30.38 0.16
C LEU A 66 13.48 -31.64 0.03
N PRO A 67 12.27 -31.66 0.62
CA PRO A 67 11.38 -32.81 0.54
C PRO A 67 10.91 -33.10 -0.89
N ASP A 68 10.85 -34.37 -1.26
CA ASP A 68 10.37 -34.80 -2.58
C ASP A 68 8.84 -34.81 -2.68
N ASP A 69 8.12 -34.77 -1.56
CA ASP A 69 6.66 -34.82 -1.51
C ASP A 69 6.07 -34.14 -0.24
N PRO A 70 4.77 -33.76 -0.26
CA PRO A 70 4.09 -33.14 0.87
C PRO A 70 4.00 -33.98 2.15
N ALA A 71 3.85 -35.30 2.04
CA ALA A 71 3.70 -36.18 3.21
C ALA A 71 5.00 -36.25 4.00
N THR A 72 6.15 -36.25 3.31
CA THR A 72 7.47 -36.13 3.93
C THR A 72 7.61 -34.83 4.72
N LEU A 73 7.22 -33.69 4.16
CA LEU A 73 7.28 -32.41 4.88
C LEU A 73 6.33 -32.40 6.08
N HIS A 74 5.11 -32.92 5.92
CA HIS A 74 4.13 -33.00 6.99
C HIS A 74 4.66 -33.85 8.17
N GLY A 75 5.19 -35.05 7.90
CA GLY A 75 5.79 -35.90 8.93
C GLY A 75 7.04 -35.29 9.57
N ARG A 76 7.78 -34.42 8.85
CA ARG A 76 8.87 -33.62 9.47
C ARG A 76 8.31 -32.53 10.37
N PHE A 77 7.26 -31.83 9.97
CA PHE A 77 6.62 -30.81 10.81
C PHE A 77 6.07 -31.40 12.09
N GLU A 78 5.39 -32.55 12.03
CA GLU A 78 4.89 -33.24 13.22
C GLU A 78 6.02 -33.67 14.15
N ARG A 79 7.06 -34.35 13.63
CA ARG A 79 8.21 -34.79 14.44
C ARG A 79 8.98 -33.63 15.08
N LEU A 80 9.04 -32.48 14.42
CA LEU A 80 9.75 -31.30 14.89
C LEU A 80 8.86 -30.34 15.67
N GLY A 81 7.61 -30.70 16.01
CA GLY A 81 6.70 -29.87 16.80
C GLY A 81 6.22 -28.60 16.09
N ILE A 82 6.27 -28.55 14.76
CA ILE A 82 5.81 -27.41 13.97
C ILE A 82 4.29 -27.49 13.79
N GLN A 83 3.58 -26.55 14.41
CA GLN A 83 2.12 -26.49 14.43
C GLN A 83 1.59 -25.25 13.69
N ASP A 84 0.27 -25.16 13.50
CA ASP A 84 -0.40 -24.05 12.81
C ASP A 84 -0.24 -22.69 13.50
N ARG A 85 0.03 -22.68 14.81
CA ARG A 85 0.45 -21.46 15.54
C ARG A 85 1.78 -20.89 15.03
N HIS A 86 2.65 -21.72 14.45
CA HIS A 86 3.94 -21.29 13.91
C HIS A 86 3.85 -20.78 12.45
N ARG A 87 2.67 -20.68 11.84
CA ARG A 87 2.49 -20.30 10.42
C ARG A 87 3.24 -19.04 9.99
N HIS A 88 3.28 -18.00 10.83
CA HIS A 88 4.00 -16.77 10.52
C HIS A 88 5.52 -16.97 10.46
N LEU A 89 6.04 -17.87 11.30
CA LEU A 89 7.46 -18.28 11.28
C LEU A 89 7.76 -19.17 10.08
N VAL A 90 6.85 -20.09 9.72
CA VAL A 90 6.96 -20.89 8.49
C VAL A 90 7.08 -19.97 7.28
N ARG A 91 6.15 -19.01 7.12
CA ARG A 91 6.18 -18.06 6.00
C ARG A 91 7.51 -17.32 5.90
N SER A 92 7.95 -16.68 6.99
CA SER A 92 9.17 -15.85 6.99
C SER A 92 10.42 -16.70 6.76
N THR A 93 10.51 -17.86 7.40
CA THR A 93 11.69 -18.74 7.27
C THR A 93 11.79 -19.34 5.88
N VAL A 94 10.67 -19.83 5.31
CA VAL A 94 10.63 -20.39 3.95
C VAL A 94 10.93 -19.32 2.89
N ALA A 95 10.48 -18.09 3.11
CA ALA A 95 10.79 -16.97 2.23
C ALA A 95 12.31 -16.66 2.17
N GLU A 96 13.05 -16.98 3.23
CA GLU A 96 14.49 -16.73 3.36
C GLU A 96 15.35 -17.98 3.08
N LEU A 97 14.76 -19.14 2.78
CA LEU A 97 15.53 -20.36 2.55
C LEU A 97 16.52 -20.20 1.38
N PRO A 98 17.79 -20.59 1.55
CA PRO A 98 18.74 -20.67 0.45
C PRO A 98 18.33 -21.82 -0.45
N LEU A 99 17.83 -21.49 -1.64
CA LEU A 99 17.44 -22.46 -2.66
C LEU A 99 18.35 -22.25 -3.87
N PRO A 100 19.28 -23.19 -4.16
CA PRO A 100 20.08 -23.14 -5.37
C PRO A 100 19.21 -23.13 -6.63
N ALA A 101 19.71 -22.55 -7.72
CA ALA A 101 18.95 -22.39 -8.95
C ALA A 101 18.48 -23.75 -9.52
N GLU A 102 19.30 -24.78 -9.40
CA GLU A 102 18.99 -26.16 -9.79
C GLU A 102 17.83 -26.79 -9.01
N GLN A 103 17.51 -26.29 -7.81
CA GLN A 103 16.40 -26.78 -6.99
C GLN A 103 15.12 -25.95 -7.17
N ALA A 104 15.15 -24.87 -7.96
CA ALA A 104 14.02 -23.95 -8.08
C ALA A 104 12.75 -24.64 -8.64
N ASP A 105 12.89 -25.48 -9.65
CA ASP A 105 11.75 -26.18 -10.24
C ASP A 105 11.18 -27.26 -9.31
N ALA A 106 12.05 -27.98 -8.58
CA ALA A 106 11.64 -28.95 -7.57
C ALA A 106 10.91 -28.27 -6.41
N ALA A 107 11.42 -27.13 -5.93
CA ALA A 107 10.81 -26.33 -4.89
C ALA A 107 9.45 -25.75 -5.33
N ARG A 108 9.32 -25.29 -6.58
CA ARG A 108 8.02 -24.88 -7.14
C ARG A 108 7.04 -26.05 -7.19
N ALA A 109 7.48 -27.22 -7.69
CA ALA A 109 6.63 -28.41 -7.78
C ALA A 109 6.19 -28.92 -6.39
N LEU A 110 7.07 -28.86 -5.39
CA LEU A 110 6.71 -29.10 -4.00
C LEU A 110 5.69 -28.07 -3.52
N GLY A 111 5.93 -26.77 -3.76
CA GLY A 111 5.00 -25.70 -3.41
C GLY A 111 3.58 -25.93 -3.96
N ARG A 112 3.47 -26.28 -5.25
CA ARG A 112 2.18 -26.63 -5.89
C ARG A 112 1.50 -27.80 -5.19
N ARG A 113 2.23 -28.88 -4.94
CA ARG A 113 1.67 -30.06 -4.27
C ARG A 113 1.23 -29.73 -2.83
N LEU A 114 2.02 -28.95 -2.09
CA LEU A 114 1.68 -28.52 -0.72
C LEU A 114 0.38 -27.71 -0.66
N ILE A 115 0.14 -26.82 -1.62
CA ILE A 115 -1.10 -26.04 -1.64
C ILE A 115 -2.30 -26.83 -2.13
N GLN A 116 -2.10 -27.83 -2.99
CA GLN A 116 -3.16 -28.67 -3.55
C GLN A 116 -3.60 -29.78 -2.60
N THR A 117 -2.66 -30.43 -1.90
CA THR A 117 -2.95 -31.58 -1.03
C THR A 117 -2.82 -31.29 0.46
N GLY A 118 -2.32 -30.10 0.82
CA GLY A 118 -2.11 -29.73 2.22
C GLY A 118 -3.42 -29.62 3.01
N THR A 119 -3.43 -30.25 4.18
CA THR A 119 -4.58 -30.30 5.10
C THR A 119 -4.40 -29.43 6.35
N THR A 120 -3.22 -28.83 6.53
CA THR A 120 -2.86 -27.98 7.68
C THR A 120 -2.45 -26.58 7.22
N ALA A 121 -2.71 -25.56 8.03
CA ALA A 121 -2.38 -24.18 7.69
C ALA A 121 -0.87 -23.97 7.52
N SER A 122 -0.05 -24.60 8.36
CA SER A 122 1.42 -24.55 8.31
C SER A 122 1.98 -25.09 6.99
N THR A 123 1.57 -26.31 6.59
CA THR A 123 1.96 -26.94 5.31
C THR A 123 1.55 -26.11 4.10
N VAL A 124 0.31 -25.60 4.07
CA VAL A 124 -0.17 -24.73 2.99
C VAL A 124 0.56 -23.39 2.98
N THR A 125 0.86 -22.81 4.15
CA THR A 125 1.63 -21.57 4.26
C THR A 125 3.05 -21.74 3.72
N ALA A 126 3.69 -22.88 3.96
CA ALA A 126 4.96 -23.24 3.34
C ALA A 126 4.85 -23.28 1.81
N GLY A 127 3.82 -23.91 1.27
CA GLY A 127 3.55 -23.94 -0.17
C GLY A 127 3.36 -22.54 -0.77
N ILE A 128 2.55 -21.69 -0.13
CA ILE A 128 2.35 -20.29 -0.51
C ILE A 128 3.68 -19.52 -0.50
N ALA A 129 4.52 -19.71 0.52
CA ALA A 129 5.80 -19.01 0.64
C ALA A 129 6.81 -19.43 -0.45
N LEU A 130 6.84 -20.71 -0.86
CA LEU A 130 7.64 -21.17 -1.99
C LEU A 130 7.16 -20.56 -3.30
N LEU A 131 5.83 -20.56 -3.54
CA LEU A 131 5.25 -20.02 -4.77
C LEU A 131 5.31 -18.51 -4.85
N GLY A 132 5.29 -17.79 -3.73
CA GLY A 132 5.53 -16.34 -3.72
C GLY A 132 6.92 -15.95 -4.23
N ARG A 133 7.89 -16.87 -4.20
CA ARG A 133 9.26 -16.66 -4.71
C ARG A 133 9.47 -17.23 -6.11
N LEU A 134 8.94 -18.42 -6.36
CA LEU A 134 9.29 -19.25 -7.51
C LEU A 134 8.08 -19.54 -8.42
N GLY A 135 6.90 -19.07 -8.04
CA GLY A 135 5.65 -19.31 -8.75
C GLY A 135 5.62 -18.67 -10.13
N LYS A 136 4.63 -19.10 -10.90
CA LYS A 136 4.35 -18.65 -12.26
C LYS A 136 2.88 -18.22 -12.36
N PRO A 137 2.45 -17.58 -13.47
CA PRO A 137 1.06 -17.20 -13.66
C PRO A 137 0.05 -18.35 -13.47
N GLU A 138 0.42 -19.59 -13.79
CA GLU A 138 -0.46 -20.76 -13.57
C GLU A 138 -0.76 -21.05 -12.09
N ASP A 139 0.03 -20.49 -11.16
CA ASP A 139 -0.13 -20.66 -9.71
C ASP A 139 -1.17 -19.69 -9.12
N VAL A 140 -1.50 -18.61 -9.85
CA VAL A 140 -2.40 -17.55 -9.40
C VAL A 140 -3.78 -18.06 -8.98
N PRO A 141 -4.47 -18.92 -9.75
CA PRO A 141 -5.80 -19.40 -9.35
C PRO A 141 -5.80 -20.12 -7.99
N TYR A 142 -4.76 -20.91 -7.71
CA TYR A 142 -4.67 -21.64 -6.44
C TYR A 142 -4.46 -20.71 -5.25
N LEU A 143 -3.56 -19.72 -5.41
CA LEU A 143 -3.30 -18.71 -4.38
C LEU A 143 -4.53 -17.84 -4.13
N SER A 144 -5.28 -17.48 -5.18
CA SER A 144 -6.51 -16.69 -5.05
C SER A 144 -7.58 -17.39 -4.24
N VAL A 145 -7.77 -18.69 -4.47
CA VAL A 145 -8.73 -19.52 -3.72
C VAL A 145 -8.29 -19.69 -2.26
N LEU A 146 -7.02 -20.01 -2.01
CA LEU A 146 -6.52 -20.17 -0.64
C LEU A 146 -6.52 -18.86 0.14
N GLY A 147 -6.32 -17.73 -0.55
CA GLY A 147 -6.41 -16.39 0.03
C GLY A 147 -7.79 -16.05 0.58
N LEU A 148 -8.82 -16.83 0.26
CA LEU A 148 -10.16 -16.68 0.82
C LEU A 148 -10.25 -17.06 2.30
N PHE A 149 -9.31 -17.86 2.83
CA PHE A 149 -9.23 -18.10 4.26
C PHE A 149 -8.61 -16.90 4.96
N ARG A 150 -9.25 -16.42 6.03
CA ARG A 150 -8.78 -15.26 6.79
C ARG A 150 -7.32 -15.41 7.23
N ASP A 151 -6.94 -16.58 7.71
CA ASP A 151 -5.59 -16.87 8.21
C ASP A 151 -4.52 -17.00 7.13
N LEU A 152 -4.93 -17.29 5.89
CA LEU A 152 -4.03 -17.45 4.73
C LEU A 152 -4.06 -16.24 3.79
N SER A 153 -5.03 -15.33 3.95
CA SER A 153 -5.21 -14.14 3.11
C SER A 153 -3.96 -13.28 3.03
N GLY A 154 -3.33 -12.95 4.16
CA GLY A 154 -2.09 -12.19 4.19
C GLY A 154 -0.95 -12.86 3.41
N PRO A 155 -0.57 -14.11 3.73
CA PRO A 155 0.41 -14.87 2.95
C PRO A 155 0.10 -14.96 1.45
N ALA A 156 -1.15 -15.27 1.09
CA ALA A 156 -1.56 -15.43 -0.29
C ALA A 156 -1.52 -14.12 -1.07
N VAL A 157 -2.05 -13.02 -0.51
CA VAL A 157 -1.99 -11.69 -1.13
C VAL A 157 -0.54 -11.25 -1.32
N ASN A 158 0.35 -11.50 -0.35
CA ASN A 158 1.77 -11.17 -0.49
C ASN A 158 2.44 -11.96 -1.64
N ALA A 159 2.10 -13.23 -1.81
CA ALA A 159 2.59 -14.04 -2.94
C ALA A 159 2.02 -13.53 -4.27
N LEU A 160 0.72 -13.22 -4.30
CA LEU A 160 0.06 -12.66 -5.47
C LEU A 160 0.59 -11.25 -5.83
N ASP A 161 0.98 -10.41 -4.87
CA ASP A 161 1.57 -9.09 -5.15
C ASP A 161 2.84 -9.15 -6.01
N VAL A 162 3.53 -10.30 -5.96
CA VAL A 162 4.70 -10.60 -6.80
C VAL A 162 4.28 -11.17 -8.15
N LEU A 163 3.34 -12.13 -8.15
CA LEU A 163 2.95 -12.90 -9.34
C LEU A 163 1.92 -12.19 -10.23
N ASP A 164 0.84 -11.71 -9.62
CA ASP A 164 -0.27 -11.02 -10.28
C ASP A 164 -0.99 -10.07 -9.29
N ARG A 165 -0.65 -8.79 -9.39
CA ARG A 165 -1.17 -7.74 -8.48
C ARG A 165 -2.66 -7.53 -8.61
N GLN A 166 -3.23 -7.74 -9.79
CA GLN A 166 -4.66 -7.63 -9.99
C GLN A 166 -5.39 -8.66 -9.12
N SER A 167 -5.02 -9.94 -9.22
CA SER A 167 -5.59 -11.00 -8.39
C SER A 167 -5.32 -10.78 -6.90
N ALA A 168 -4.12 -10.30 -6.53
CA ALA A 168 -3.80 -9.91 -5.17
C ALA A 168 -4.82 -8.90 -4.62
N ALA A 169 -5.11 -7.87 -5.42
CA ALA A 169 -6.01 -6.81 -5.04
C ALA A 169 -7.47 -7.26 -4.97
N VAL A 170 -7.92 -8.11 -5.90
CA VAL A 170 -9.27 -8.70 -5.88
C VAL A 170 -9.48 -9.53 -4.60
N VAL A 171 -8.53 -10.41 -4.26
CA VAL A 171 -8.57 -11.23 -3.04
C VAL A 171 -8.54 -10.36 -1.79
N TRP A 172 -7.67 -9.35 -1.76
CA TRP A 172 -7.58 -8.43 -0.64
C TRP A 172 -8.88 -7.66 -0.45
N LEU A 173 -9.51 -7.16 -1.52
CA LEU A 173 -10.78 -6.46 -1.43
C LEU A 173 -11.90 -7.38 -0.94
N ALA A 174 -11.93 -8.63 -1.41
CA ALA A 174 -12.94 -9.60 -1.02
C ALA A 174 -12.86 -9.99 0.47
N VAL A 175 -11.64 -10.13 1.02
CA VAL A 175 -11.42 -10.64 2.37
C VAL A 175 -11.15 -9.53 3.39
N CYS A 176 -10.35 -8.53 3.05
CA CYS A 176 -9.88 -7.51 3.98
C CYS A 176 -10.72 -6.24 3.98
N ALA A 177 -11.34 -5.87 2.85
CA ALA A 177 -12.14 -4.65 2.79
C ALA A 177 -13.44 -4.83 3.59
N ARG A 178 -13.62 -4.00 4.62
CA ARG A 178 -14.71 -4.13 5.58
C ARG A 178 -15.97 -3.36 5.15
N ARG A 179 -16.20 -3.09 3.87
CA ARG A 179 -17.28 -2.22 3.40
C ARG A 179 -18.23 -2.99 2.47
N ASP A 180 -19.52 -2.99 2.80
CA ASP A 180 -20.53 -3.74 2.03
C ASP A 180 -20.80 -3.07 0.67
N GLU A 181 -20.56 -1.76 0.58
CA GLU A 181 -20.73 -0.95 -0.61
C GLU A 181 -19.67 -1.27 -1.69
N LEU A 182 -18.59 -1.98 -1.35
CA LEU A 182 -17.64 -2.51 -2.33
C LEU A 182 -18.11 -3.84 -2.94
N ARG A 183 -19.13 -4.50 -2.38
CA ARG A 183 -19.52 -5.86 -2.76
C ARG A 183 -19.95 -5.99 -4.23
N PRO A 184 -20.73 -5.06 -4.82
CA PRO A 184 -21.06 -5.12 -6.25
C PRO A 184 -19.81 -5.05 -7.14
N PHE A 185 -18.89 -4.12 -6.84
CA PHE A 185 -17.62 -3.98 -7.54
C PHE A 185 -16.72 -5.21 -7.41
N VAL A 186 -16.56 -5.74 -6.19
CA VAL A 186 -15.80 -6.98 -5.95
C VAL A 186 -16.42 -8.16 -6.69
N ARG A 187 -17.76 -8.25 -6.75
CA ARG A 187 -18.45 -9.29 -7.51
C ARG A 187 -18.14 -9.19 -9.00
N ALA A 188 -18.21 -7.99 -9.59
CA ALA A 188 -17.89 -7.78 -11.00
C ALA A 188 -16.45 -8.20 -11.32
N LEU A 189 -15.50 -7.87 -10.45
CA LEU A 189 -14.11 -8.29 -10.57
C LEU A 189 -13.95 -9.81 -10.44
N TRP A 190 -14.56 -10.40 -9.42
CA TRP A 190 -14.42 -11.82 -9.10
C TRP A 190 -14.99 -12.74 -10.18
N THR A 191 -16.11 -12.35 -10.80
CA THR A 191 -16.74 -13.12 -11.90
C THR A 191 -16.16 -12.80 -13.27
N GLY A 192 -15.20 -11.88 -13.36
CA GLY A 192 -14.63 -11.44 -14.64
C GLY A 192 -15.60 -10.65 -15.52
N ASN A 193 -16.68 -10.09 -14.95
CA ASN A 193 -17.65 -9.29 -15.70
C ASN A 193 -17.09 -7.90 -16.01
N ARG A 194 -16.28 -7.81 -17.08
CA ARG A 194 -15.62 -6.57 -17.52
C ARG A 194 -16.59 -5.42 -17.79
N GLN A 195 -17.79 -5.70 -18.27
CA GLN A 195 -18.79 -4.67 -18.57
C GLN A 195 -19.34 -4.00 -17.29
N ALA A 196 -19.35 -4.71 -16.16
CA ALA A 196 -19.81 -4.18 -14.88
C ALA A 196 -18.72 -3.45 -14.10
N VAL A 197 -17.42 -3.68 -14.37
CA VAL A 197 -16.33 -3.10 -13.57
C VAL A 197 -16.36 -1.56 -13.59
N CYS A 198 -16.48 -0.95 -14.77
CA CYS A 198 -16.50 0.51 -14.91
C CYS A 198 -17.70 1.18 -14.19
N PRO A 199 -18.97 0.80 -14.47
CA PRO A 199 -20.11 1.42 -13.79
C PRO A 199 -20.09 1.20 -12.27
N GLU A 200 -19.68 0.03 -11.80
CA GLU A 200 -19.58 -0.23 -10.35
C GLU A 200 -18.46 0.58 -9.69
N LEU A 201 -17.32 0.75 -10.36
CA LEU A 201 -16.23 1.60 -9.90
C LEU A 201 -16.66 3.07 -9.78
N VAL A 202 -17.41 3.56 -10.77
CA VAL A 202 -17.96 4.92 -10.78
C VAL A 202 -19.03 5.09 -9.70
N ALA A 203 -19.84 4.07 -9.44
CA ALA A 203 -20.91 4.08 -8.44
C ALA A 203 -20.42 4.02 -6.98
N LEU A 204 -19.14 3.67 -6.74
CA LEU A 204 -18.60 3.61 -5.38
C LEU A 204 -18.80 4.94 -4.63
N PRO A 205 -19.09 4.92 -3.32
CA PRO A 205 -19.23 6.15 -2.55
C PRO A 205 -17.99 7.05 -2.69
N SER A 206 -18.20 8.30 -3.09
CA SER A 206 -17.13 9.32 -3.22
C SER A 206 -16.72 9.93 -1.87
N SER A 207 -17.39 9.53 -0.78
CA SER A 207 -17.08 10.06 0.55
C SER A 207 -15.64 9.70 0.96
N PRO A 208 -14.82 10.67 1.36
CA PRO A 208 -13.43 10.44 1.75
C PRO A 208 -13.25 9.42 2.88
N ARG A 209 -14.23 9.36 3.79
CA ARG A 209 -14.24 8.42 4.93
C ARG A 209 -14.47 6.97 4.52
N PHE A 210 -14.90 6.75 3.28
CA PHE A 210 -15.24 5.44 2.77
C PHE A 210 -13.98 4.67 2.34
N ILE A 211 -13.03 5.36 1.69
CA ILE A 211 -11.86 4.75 1.03
C ILE A 211 -10.57 5.21 1.72
N SER A 212 -9.91 4.32 2.45
CA SER A 212 -8.53 4.55 2.91
C SER A 212 -7.53 4.42 1.76
N SER A 213 -6.30 4.90 1.95
CA SER A 213 -5.21 4.79 0.95
C SER A 213 -5.03 3.35 0.43
N ALA A 214 -4.93 2.38 1.34
CA ALA A 214 -4.82 0.96 0.97
C ALA A 214 -6.01 0.46 0.14
N VAL A 215 -7.25 0.85 0.49
CA VAL A 215 -8.43 0.47 -0.30
C VAL A 215 -8.40 1.15 -1.67
N ALA A 216 -7.98 2.42 -1.76
CA ALA A 216 -7.88 3.14 -3.01
C ALA A 216 -6.89 2.48 -3.98
N ARG A 217 -5.70 2.15 -3.49
CA ARG A 217 -4.69 1.41 -4.25
C ARG A 217 -5.24 0.08 -4.74
N ARG A 218 -5.86 -0.71 -3.85
CA ARG A 218 -6.39 -2.03 -4.19
C ARG A 218 -7.54 -1.96 -5.19
N ILE A 219 -8.39 -0.94 -5.14
CA ILE A 219 -9.39 -0.68 -6.18
C ILE A 219 -8.72 -0.40 -7.53
N ALA A 220 -7.68 0.44 -7.56
CA ALA A 220 -6.98 0.79 -8.79
C ALA A 220 -6.25 -0.42 -9.42
N GLU A 221 -5.57 -1.23 -8.60
CA GLU A 221 -4.89 -2.46 -9.04
C GLU A 221 -5.90 -3.51 -9.55
N ALA A 222 -6.99 -3.75 -8.81
CA ALA A 222 -7.98 -4.76 -9.17
C ALA A 222 -8.71 -4.42 -10.48
N SER A 223 -9.00 -3.13 -10.70
CA SER A 223 -9.68 -2.66 -11.90
C SER A 223 -8.78 -2.51 -13.13
N GLN A 224 -7.46 -2.67 -12.98
CA GLN A 224 -6.49 -2.29 -14.02
C GLN A 224 -6.78 -0.87 -14.53
N LEU A 225 -6.89 0.07 -13.58
CA LEU A 225 -7.36 1.43 -13.82
C LEU A 225 -6.74 2.14 -15.05
N PRO A 226 -5.43 2.04 -15.33
CA PRO A 226 -4.86 2.64 -16.54
C PRO A 226 -5.49 2.10 -17.82
N ASP A 227 -5.68 0.78 -17.89
CA ASP A 227 -6.24 0.14 -19.07
C ASP A 227 -7.72 0.53 -19.23
N LEU A 228 -8.50 0.61 -18.14
CA LEU A 228 -9.88 1.13 -18.20
C LEU A 228 -9.92 2.57 -18.73
N LEU A 229 -8.99 3.42 -18.27
CA LEU A 229 -8.88 4.80 -18.72
C LEU A 229 -8.50 4.92 -20.20
N ASP A 230 -7.74 3.95 -20.73
CA ASP A 230 -7.36 3.87 -22.14
C ASP A 230 -8.55 3.38 -23.00
N HIS A 231 -9.35 2.42 -22.50
CA HIS A 231 -10.53 1.91 -23.20
C HIS A 231 -11.73 2.87 -23.18
N HIS A 232 -11.82 3.76 -22.19
CA HIS A 232 -12.92 4.72 -22.02
C HIS A 232 -12.41 6.17 -22.02
N PRO A 233 -11.84 6.67 -23.14
CA PRO A 233 -11.10 7.93 -23.16
C PRO A 233 -11.95 9.18 -22.89
N SER A 234 -13.25 9.10 -23.17
CA SER A 234 -14.22 10.20 -23.02
C SER A 234 -15.08 10.10 -21.76
N ASP A 235 -14.88 9.08 -20.92
CA ASP A 235 -15.66 8.88 -19.70
C ASP A 235 -15.13 9.79 -18.58
N THR A 236 -15.83 10.91 -18.37
CA THR A 236 -15.43 11.92 -17.40
C THR A 236 -15.68 11.49 -15.96
N ASP A 237 -16.63 10.60 -15.71
CA ASP A 237 -16.92 10.08 -14.38
C ASP A 237 -15.85 9.08 -13.93
N LEU A 238 -15.41 8.21 -14.84
CA LEU A 238 -14.26 7.33 -14.62
C LEU A 238 -12.98 8.15 -14.42
N LEU A 239 -12.75 9.19 -15.22
CA LEU A 239 -11.61 10.08 -15.09
C LEU A 239 -11.57 10.77 -13.72
N ALA A 240 -12.72 11.29 -13.27
CA ALA A 240 -12.86 11.91 -11.96
C ALA A 240 -12.68 10.88 -10.83
N ARG A 241 -13.16 9.65 -11.00
CA ARG A 241 -12.95 8.55 -10.04
C ARG A 241 -11.47 8.21 -9.92
N ALA A 242 -10.74 8.13 -11.03
CA ALA A 242 -9.32 7.87 -11.05
C ALA A 242 -8.52 8.95 -10.30
N GLY A 243 -8.83 10.23 -10.55
CA GLY A 243 -8.21 11.34 -9.82
C GLY A 243 -8.51 11.29 -8.31
N ARG A 244 -9.74 10.97 -7.90
CA ARG A 244 -10.07 10.78 -6.49
C ARG A 244 -9.30 9.63 -5.85
N LEU A 245 -9.11 8.50 -6.54
CA LEU A 245 -8.31 7.40 -6.03
C LEU A 245 -6.84 7.81 -5.82
N LEU A 246 -6.26 8.58 -6.74
CA LEU A 246 -4.91 9.14 -6.57
C LEU A 246 -4.81 10.06 -5.35
N VAL A 247 -5.76 10.99 -5.18
CA VAL A 247 -5.82 11.86 -3.99
C VAL A 247 -5.86 11.03 -2.72
N ARG A 248 -6.67 9.96 -2.68
CA ARG A 248 -6.75 9.07 -1.50
C ARG A 248 -5.46 8.28 -1.26
N MET A 249 -4.77 7.84 -2.32
CA MET A 249 -3.49 7.13 -2.18
C MET A 249 -2.36 8.04 -1.68
N GLY A 250 -2.36 9.31 -2.08
CA GLY A 250 -1.37 10.31 -1.65
C GLY A 250 -1.57 10.83 -0.22
N PHE A 251 -2.60 10.36 0.49
CA PHE A 251 -2.97 10.86 1.80
C PHE A 251 -2.00 10.42 2.90
N SER A 252 -1.34 11.38 3.56
CA SER A 252 -0.20 11.11 4.44
C SER A 252 -0.54 10.62 5.85
N ARG A 253 -1.79 10.75 6.32
CA ARG A 253 -2.21 10.12 7.60
C ARG A 253 -2.41 8.62 7.48
N ASP A 254 -2.73 8.14 6.28
CA ASP A 254 -2.73 6.72 5.99
C ASP A 254 -1.28 6.26 5.73
N ASP A 255 -1.09 5.05 5.20
CA ASP A 255 0.24 4.59 4.81
C ASP A 255 0.64 5.30 3.50
N PRO A 256 1.58 6.28 3.51
CA PRO A 256 1.98 6.98 2.30
C PRO A 256 2.71 6.05 1.32
N THR A 257 3.10 4.84 1.73
CA THR A 257 3.73 3.87 0.84
C THR A 257 2.76 3.28 -0.18
N ASP A 258 1.45 3.41 0.01
CA ASP A 258 0.46 2.87 -0.93
C ASP A 258 0.53 3.55 -2.30
N LEU A 259 0.66 4.89 -2.36
CA LEU A 259 0.87 5.57 -3.65
C LEU A 259 2.18 5.12 -4.32
N LEU A 260 3.25 4.96 -3.53
CA LEU A 260 4.57 4.54 -4.04
C LEU A 260 4.59 3.07 -4.48
N ALA A 261 3.75 2.23 -3.88
CA ALA A 261 3.65 0.83 -4.20
C ALA A 261 2.74 0.56 -5.42
N TYR A 262 1.90 1.53 -5.78
CA TYR A 262 1.08 1.49 -6.99
C TYR A 262 1.92 1.76 -8.25
N ARG A 263 2.32 0.69 -8.94
CA ARG A 263 3.24 0.73 -10.11
C ARG A 263 2.75 1.64 -11.23
N ASP A 264 1.44 1.74 -11.44
CA ASP A 264 0.87 2.53 -12.52
C ASP A 264 0.51 3.96 -12.12
N ALA A 265 0.94 4.43 -10.94
CA ALA A 265 0.64 5.79 -10.46
C ALA A 265 0.99 6.87 -11.49
N LEU A 266 2.17 6.77 -12.14
CA LEU A 266 2.61 7.72 -13.17
C LEU A 266 1.65 7.74 -14.37
N ARG A 267 1.27 6.57 -14.92
CA ARG A 267 0.31 6.45 -16.02
C ARG A 267 -1.04 7.07 -15.65
N VAL A 268 -1.54 6.81 -14.44
CA VAL A 268 -2.83 7.37 -14.00
C VAL A 268 -2.74 8.88 -13.80
N TYR A 269 -1.67 9.40 -13.20
CA TYR A 269 -1.46 10.85 -13.08
C TYR A 269 -1.44 11.54 -14.45
N ASP A 270 -0.67 10.99 -15.39
CA ASP A 270 -0.58 11.50 -16.75
C ASP A 270 -1.95 11.50 -17.43
N SER A 271 -2.68 10.39 -17.35
CA SER A 271 -3.99 10.21 -17.95
C SER A 271 -5.06 11.12 -17.33
N VAL A 272 -5.04 11.33 -16.01
CA VAL A 272 -5.98 12.22 -15.31
C VAL A 272 -5.70 13.68 -15.64
N ILE A 273 -4.45 14.11 -15.51
CA ILE A 273 -4.08 15.53 -15.65
C ILE A 273 -4.14 15.98 -17.11
N SER A 274 -3.62 15.18 -18.04
CA SER A 274 -3.62 15.54 -19.47
C SER A 274 -5.05 15.65 -20.04
N ARG A 275 -6.02 14.98 -19.42
CA ARG A 275 -7.44 15.02 -19.80
C ARG A 275 -8.32 15.83 -18.84
N ALA A 276 -7.74 16.50 -17.85
CA ALA A 276 -8.49 17.23 -16.83
C ALA A 276 -9.40 18.33 -17.42
N GLY A 277 -9.07 18.86 -18.60
CA GLY A 277 -9.92 19.81 -19.33
C GLY A 277 -11.30 19.28 -19.75
N LEU A 278 -11.46 17.95 -19.84
CA LEU A 278 -12.73 17.27 -20.14
C LEU A 278 -13.66 17.19 -18.93
N LEU A 279 -13.12 17.32 -17.72
CA LEU A 279 -13.92 17.20 -16.50
C LEU A 279 -14.93 18.35 -16.42
N PRO A 280 -16.19 18.07 -16.01
CA PRO A 280 -17.15 19.11 -15.68
C PRO A 280 -16.57 20.01 -14.58
N PRO A 281 -16.68 21.36 -14.71
CA PRO A 281 -16.18 22.29 -13.71
C PRO A 281 -17.13 22.28 -12.51
N THR A 282 -16.96 21.29 -11.64
CA THR A 282 -17.69 21.16 -10.37
C THR A 282 -16.76 21.48 -9.21
N LEU A 283 -17.33 21.82 -8.06
CA LEU A 283 -16.56 22.05 -6.83
C LEU A 283 -15.71 20.83 -6.45
N ASP A 284 -16.24 19.62 -6.63
CA ASP A 284 -15.54 18.37 -6.32
C ASP A 284 -14.36 18.11 -7.26
N ASN A 285 -14.54 18.35 -8.56
CA ASN A 285 -13.44 18.18 -9.53
C ASN A 285 -12.37 19.26 -9.33
N ALA A 286 -12.75 20.49 -8.99
CA ALA A 286 -11.80 21.56 -8.68
C ALA A 286 -10.96 21.22 -7.45
N ALA A 287 -11.61 20.70 -6.39
CA ALA A 287 -10.94 20.29 -5.18
C ALA A 287 -10.00 19.11 -5.42
N MET A 288 -10.44 18.08 -6.15
CA MET A 288 -9.62 16.95 -6.56
C MET A 288 -8.36 17.40 -7.33
N LEU A 289 -8.50 18.24 -8.34
CA LEU A 289 -7.38 18.74 -9.14
C LEU A 289 -6.40 19.57 -8.30
N LEU A 290 -6.89 20.38 -7.37
CA LEU A 290 -6.04 21.11 -6.44
C LEU A 290 -5.29 20.19 -5.47
N SER A 291 -5.94 19.14 -4.95
CA SER A 291 -5.28 18.14 -4.12
C SER A 291 -4.18 17.39 -4.86
N LEU A 292 -4.40 17.03 -6.14
CA LEU A 292 -3.34 16.45 -7.00
C LEU A 292 -2.19 17.44 -7.21
N ALA A 293 -2.47 18.74 -7.41
CA ALA A 293 -1.44 19.76 -7.54
C ALA A 293 -0.61 19.91 -6.25
N LEU A 294 -1.25 19.87 -5.09
CA LEU A 294 -0.57 19.89 -3.79
C LEU A 294 0.31 18.66 -3.61
N ASP A 295 -0.16 17.46 -3.98
CA ASP A 295 0.63 16.24 -3.90
C ASP A 295 1.86 16.28 -4.84
N LEU A 296 1.68 16.72 -6.08
CA LEU A 296 2.78 16.87 -7.05
C LEU A 296 3.78 17.98 -6.69
N SER A 297 3.36 18.99 -5.93
CA SER A 297 4.22 20.11 -5.53
C SER A 297 5.12 19.75 -4.33
N SER A 298 4.55 19.12 -3.30
CA SER A 298 5.27 18.83 -2.05
C SER A 298 4.88 17.55 -1.32
N GLY A 299 3.89 16.80 -1.81
CA GLY A 299 3.42 15.56 -1.18
C GLY A 299 4.14 14.30 -1.66
N THR A 300 3.58 13.14 -1.34
CA THR A 300 4.13 11.82 -1.68
C THR A 300 4.32 11.64 -3.20
N GLY A 301 3.47 12.25 -4.02
CA GLY A 301 3.60 12.24 -5.48
C GLY A 301 4.94 12.76 -5.99
N VAL A 302 5.66 13.60 -5.23
CA VAL A 302 7.02 14.04 -5.57
C VAL A 302 8.03 12.89 -5.62
N LEU A 303 7.79 11.81 -4.88
CA LEU A 303 8.70 10.68 -4.71
C LEU A 303 8.54 9.59 -5.77
N LEU A 304 7.55 9.71 -6.68
CA LEU A 304 7.43 8.80 -7.81
C LEU A 304 8.61 8.99 -8.77
N ASP A 305 8.95 7.95 -9.53
CA ASP A 305 10.07 7.93 -10.48
C ASP A 305 9.76 8.72 -11.77
N TRP A 306 9.50 10.01 -11.63
CA TRP A 306 9.14 10.91 -12.72
C TRP A 306 10.27 11.02 -13.75
N PRO A 307 9.96 10.93 -15.06
CA PRO A 307 10.88 11.39 -16.09
C PRO A 307 11.27 12.86 -15.88
N PRO A 308 12.51 13.26 -16.21
CA PRO A 308 12.96 14.64 -16.05
C PRO A 308 11.97 15.65 -16.66
N GLY A 309 11.57 16.65 -15.88
CA GLY A 309 10.64 17.71 -16.31
C GLY A 309 9.16 17.31 -16.35
N ARG A 310 8.80 16.02 -16.36
CA ARG A 310 7.39 15.59 -16.54
C ARG A 310 6.48 16.07 -15.40
N ARG A 311 6.92 15.92 -14.15
CA ARG A 311 6.19 16.41 -12.97
C ARG A 311 5.91 17.91 -13.04
N ALA A 312 6.91 18.70 -13.45
CA ALA A 312 6.78 20.14 -13.56
C ALA A 312 5.78 20.53 -14.67
N ALA A 313 5.82 19.85 -15.82
CA ALA A 313 4.89 20.07 -16.92
C ALA A 313 3.43 19.75 -16.54
N LEU A 314 3.20 18.67 -15.78
CA LEU A 314 1.86 18.33 -15.25
C LEU A 314 1.38 19.38 -14.25
N LEU A 315 2.25 19.83 -13.35
CA LEU A 315 1.92 20.88 -12.38
C LEU A 315 1.60 22.21 -13.07
N GLU A 316 2.36 22.57 -14.11
CA GLU A 316 2.09 23.74 -14.94
C GLU A 316 0.73 23.63 -15.65
N SER A 317 0.43 22.47 -16.23
CA SER A 317 -0.86 22.21 -16.91
C SER A 317 -2.04 22.34 -15.95
N LEU A 318 -1.93 21.83 -14.72
CA LEU A 318 -2.92 22.04 -13.66
C LEU A 318 -3.06 23.53 -13.28
N GLY A 319 -1.94 24.26 -13.24
CA GLY A 319 -1.92 25.69 -12.95
C GLY A 319 -2.68 26.50 -13.99
N HIS A 320 -2.43 26.26 -15.27
CA HIS A 320 -3.16 26.91 -16.37
C HIS A 320 -4.65 26.58 -16.32
N LEU A 321 -4.99 25.32 -16.12
CA LEU A 321 -6.39 24.86 -16.06
C LEU A 321 -7.16 25.51 -14.91
N LEU A 322 -6.61 25.49 -13.69
CA LEU A 322 -7.31 26.00 -12.49
C LEU A 322 -7.46 27.53 -12.46
N VAL A 323 -6.76 28.26 -13.34
CA VAL A 323 -6.93 29.71 -13.51
C VAL A 323 -8.08 30.05 -14.48
N GLU A 324 -8.56 29.11 -15.29
CA GLU A 324 -9.65 29.37 -16.23
C GLU A 324 -10.94 29.81 -15.48
N PRO A 325 -11.68 30.80 -16.01
CA PRO A 325 -12.87 31.35 -15.35
C PRO A 325 -13.92 30.31 -14.95
N ARG A 326 -14.09 29.25 -15.75
CA ARG A 326 -15.08 28.18 -15.46
C ARG A 326 -14.81 27.48 -14.13
N TRP A 327 -13.54 27.30 -13.75
CA TRP A 327 -13.16 26.68 -12.48
C TRP A 327 -13.32 27.63 -11.30
N ALA A 328 -13.05 28.92 -11.51
CA ALA A 328 -13.29 29.96 -10.50
C ALA A 328 -14.79 30.10 -10.18
N VAL A 329 -15.66 30.07 -11.20
CA VAL A 329 -17.12 30.11 -11.03
C VAL A 329 -17.61 28.85 -10.31
N ALA A 330 -17.15 27.67 -10.73
CA ALA A 330 -17.49 26.40 -10.09
C ALA A 330 -17.18 26.42 -8.59
N ALA A 331 -15.99 26.91 -8.22
CA ALA A 331 -15.58 27.04 -6.83
C ALA A 331 -16.48 28.01 -6.03
N ALA A 332 -17.11 28.99 -6.66
CA ALA A 332 -17.93 30.01 -5.98
C ALA A 332 -19.40 29.60 -5.75
N THR A 333 -19.87 28.47 -6.30
CA THR A 333 -21.29 28.07 -6.28
C THR A 333 -21.77 27.37 -5.00
N GLY A 334 -20.88 27.12 -4.04
CA GLY A 334 -21.20 26.40 -2.80
C GLY A 334 -22.22 27.12 -1.91
N LYS A 335 -23.35 26.47 -1.62
CA LYS A 335 -24.44 27.03 -0.79
C LYS A 335 -24.39 26.54 0.65
N GLU A 336 -24.03 25.27 0.84
CA GLU A 336 -23.93 24.65 2.16
C GLU A 336 -22.64 25.05 2.89
N THR A 337 -22.64 24.95 4.23
CA THR A 337 -21.45 25.31 5.04
C THR A 337 -20.20 24.54 4.60
N GLY A 338 -20.31 23.22 4.35
CA GLY A 338 -19.19 22.41 3.88
C GLY A 338 -18.67 22.84 2.49
N GLN A 339 -19.58 23.16 1.57
CA GLN A 339 -19.24 23.64 0.24
C GLN A 339 -18.57 25.03 0.29
N ARG A 340 -19.03 25.91 1.18
CA ARG A 340 -18.41 27.23 1.41
C ARG A 340 -16.99 27.12 1.97
N LEU A 341 -16.76 26.23 2.94
CA LEU A 341 -15.42 25.97 3.46
C LEU A 341 -14.48 25.44 2.36
N ARG A 342 -14.95 24.53 1.52
CA ARG A 342 -14.19 23.99 0.38
C ARG A 342 -13.89 25.06 -0.67
N ALA A 343 -14.88 25.90 -1.01
CA ALA A 343 -14.70 27.06 -1.89
C ALA A 343 -13.63 28.03 -1.38
N ASP A 344 -13.68 28.37 -0.09
CA ASP A 344 -12.71 29.26 0.55
C ASP A 344 -11.32 28.65 0.64
N TRP A 345 -11.24 27.32 0.83
CA TRP A 345 -9.98 26.60 0.75
C TRP A 345 -9.39 26.67 -0.67
N ILE A 346 -10.17 26.37 -1.72
CA ILE A 346 -9.70 26.48 -3.12
C ILE A 346 -9.18 27.89 -3.41
N ARG A 347 -9.89 28.92 -2.97
CA ARG A 347 -9.50 30.33 -3.18
C ARG A 347 -8.16 30.68 -2.54
N ARG A 348 -7.93 30.23 -1.30
CA ARG A 348 -6.72 30.54 -0.51
C ARG A 348 -5.52 29.70 -0.94
N THR A 349 -5.75 28.42 -1.18
CA THR A 349 -4.72 27.42 -1.46
C THR A 349 -4.41 27.32 -2.95
N GLY A 350 -5.34 27.69 -3.83
CA GLY A 350 -5.28 27.43 -5.27
C GLY A 350 -4.06 27.99 -6.02
N ARG A 351 -3.39 29.01 -5.47
CA ARG A 351 -2.13 29.53 -6.07
C ARG A 351 -0.87 28.93 -5.45
N GLN A 352 -0.97 28.27 -4.30
CA GLN A 352 0.16 27.82 -3.51
C GLN A 352 1.04 26.78 -4.25
N PRO A 353 0.48 25.75 -4.94
CA PRO A 353 1.29 24.77 -5.66
C PRO A 353 2.12 25.37 -6.81
N PHE A 354 1.65 26.47 -7.40
CA PHE A 354 2.17 27.04 -8.65
C PHE A 354 3.09 28.24 -8.45
N LYS A 355 3.02 28.92 -7.31
CA LYS A 355 3.80 30.13 -7.02
C LYS A 355 5.32 29.92 -6.95
N ARG A 356 5.79 28.67 -6.89
CA ARG A 356 7.16 28.38 -6.45
C ARG A 356 7.94 27.66 -7.53
N SER A 357 8.89 28.39 -8.12
CA SER A 357 9.98 27.78 -8.88
C SER A 357 10.72 26.79 -7.98
N ALA A 358 11.08 25.63 -8.53
CA ALA A 358 11.95 24.64 -7.91
C ALA A 358 13.39 25.18 -7.78
N THR A 359 13.56 26.37 -7.22
CA THR A 359 14.87 26.80 -6.74
C THR A 359 15.28 25.78 -5.68
N PRO A 360 16.49 25.21 -5.76
CA PRO A 360 17.01 24.29 -4.76
C PRO A 360 17.27 25.05 -3.45
N ALA A 361 16.18 25.34 -2.74
CA ALA A 361 16.22 25.74 -1.36
C ALA A 361 16.53 24.48 -0.54
N LYS A 362 17.69 24.50 0.10
CA LYS A 362 18.31 23.37 0.80
C LYS A 362 17.46 22.77 1.94
N PHE A 363 16.52 23.53 2.48
CA PHE A 363 15.57 23.09 3.51
C PHE A 363 14.34 24.00 3.48
N ARG A 364 13.13 23.43 3.50
CA ARG A 364 11.87 24.17 3.50
C ARG A 364 10.83 23.43 4.32
N ILE A 365 10.04 24.18 5.08
CA ILE A 365 8.87 23.66 5.77
C ILE A 365 7.63 24.27 5.12
N GLU A 366 6.68 23.44 4.72
CA GLU A 366 5.40 23.89 4.18
C GLU A 366 4.27 23.44 5.09
N VAL A 367 3.37 24.38 5.37
CA VAL A 367 2.10 24.09 6.04
C VAL A 367 1.05 23.95 4.94
N VAL A 368 0.48 22.76 4.82
CA VAL A 368 -0.49 22.42 3.77
C VAL A 368 -1.82 22.08 4.41
N ALA A 369 -2.84 22.87 4.12
CA ALA A 369 -4.21 22.55 4.49
C ALA A 369 -4.81 21.62 3.44
N GLY A 370 -5.28 20.48 3.88
CA GLY A 370 -6.01 19.52 3.05
C GLY A 370 -7.44 19.95 2.72
N ASP A 371 -8.14 19.12 1.98
CA ASP A 371 -9.53 19.38 1.60
C ASP A 371 -10.45 19.34 2.84
N PRO A 372 -11.23 20.40 3.13
CA PRO A 372 -12.07 20.44 4.32
C PRO A 372 -13.19 19.39 4.33
N ALA A 373 -13.60 18.83 3.19
CA ALA A 373 -14.59 17.75 3.16
C ALA A 373 -14.05 16.45 3.79
N ASP A 374 -12.74 16.27 3.74
CA ASP A 374 -12.02 15.09 4.20
C ASP A 374 -11.69 15.20 5.71
N ARG A 375 -12.02 16.36 6.34
CA ARG A 375 -11.58 16.76 7.70
C ARG A 375 -10.07 16.59 7.90
N GLU A 376 -9.31 16.84 6.83
CA GLU A 376 -7.86 16.69 6.89
C GLU A 376 -7.29 17.73 7.85
N PRO A 377 -6.44 17.31 8.80
CA PRO A 377 -5.70 18.29 9.57
C PRO A 377 -4.73 19.01 8.64
N VAL A 378 -4.30 20.18 9.08
CA VAL A 378 -3.18 20.87 8.45
C VAL A 378 -1.92 20.01 8.63
N GLU A 379 -1.21 19.75 7.54
CA GLU A 379 0.00 18.93 7.50
C GLU A 379 1.25 19.82 7.48
N THR A 380 2.30 19.39 8.19
CA THR A 380 3.65 19.94 8.05
C THR A 380 4.47 19.09 7.07
N ARG A 381 4.88 19.66 5.94
CA ARG A 381 5.76 18.99 4.97
C ARG A 381 7.17 19.52 5.08
N VAL A 382 8.08 18.66 5.52
CA VAL A 382 9.52 18.95 5.60
C VAL A 382 10.17 18.54 4.30
N LEU A 383 10.75 19.51 3.57
CA LEU A 383 11.33 19.33 2.25
C LEU A 383 12.83 19.63 2.27
N ILE A 384 13.62 18.78 1.63
CA ILE A 384 15.05 18.99 1.35
C ILE A 384 15.22 18.93 -0.16
N ASP A 385 15.73 20.00 -0.77
CA ASP A 385 15.87 20.14 -2.23
C ASP A 385 14.55 19.83 -2.98
N GLY A 386 13.43 20.23 -2.38
CA GLY A 386 12.08 20.00 -2.89
C GLY A 386 11.54 18.58 -2.71
N ARG A 387 12.31 17.66 -2.12
CA ARG A 387 11.89 16.28 -1.83
C ARG A 387 11.30 16.17 -0.41
N PRO A 388 10.11 15.58 -0.23
CA PRO A 388 9.51 15.41 1.09
C PRO A 388 10.20 14.32 1.90
N VAL A 389 10.72 14.69 3.06
CA VAL A 389 11.57 13.84 3.90
C VAL A 389 10.76 12.73 4.55
N VAL A 390 9.66 13.07 5.23
CA VAL A 390 8.89 12.09 6.03
C VAL A 390 8.41 10.91 5.18
N PRO A 391 7.63 11.08 4.10
CA PRO A 391 7.22 9.94 3.27
C PRO A 391 8.40 9.24 2.56
N ALA A 392 9.57 9.90 2.39
CA ALA A 392 10.73 9.27 1.77
C ALA A 392 11.51 8.34 2.70
N VAL A 393 11.52 8.61 4.01
CA VAL A 393 12.34 7.88 4.99
C VAL A 393 11.54 7.18 6.08
N PHE A 394 10.26 7.57 6.24
CA PHE A 394 9.38 7.12 7.30
C PHE A 394 7.96 6.88 6.76
N GLY A 395 7.79 5.77 6.04
CA GLY A 395 6.50 5.35 5.47
C GLY A 395 5.52 4.75 6.48
N ARG A 396 5.50 5.23 7.73
CA ARG A 396 4.66 4.68 8.81
C ARG A 396 3.72 5.70 9.45
N GLY A 397 3.77 6.95 9.02
CA GLY A 397 2.89 8.01 9.52
C GLY A 397 3.25 9.38 8.96
N PRO A 398 2.37 10.37 9.18
CA PRO A 398 2.60 11.75 8.77
C PRO A 398 3.62 12.43 9.68
N ALA A 399 4.08 13.61 9.25
CA ALA A 399 4.77 14.51 10.16
C ALA A 399 3.84 14.97 11.30
N HIS A 400 4.44 15.39 12.40
CA HIS A 400 3.71 16.08 13.46
C HIS A 400 3.08 17.39 12.98
N SER A 401 2.05 17.82 13.70
CA SER A 401 1.26 18.98 13.31
C SER A 401 2.09 20.28 13.32
N PRO A 402 1.64 21.32 12.60
CA PRO A 402 2.33 22.61 12.58
C PRO A 402 2.47 23.20 13.98
N GLU A 403 1.45 23.04 14.84
CA GLU A 403 1.47 23.55 16.21
C GLU A 403 2.60 22.90 17.02
N TYR A 404 2.78 21.59 16.87
CA TYR A 404 3.84 20.87 17.56
C TYR A 404 5.24 21.25 17.04
N LEU A 405 5.42 21.35 15.72
CA LEU A 405 6.74 21.56 15.12
C LEU A 405 7.18 23.03 15.06
N LEU A 406 6.24 23.96 14.87
CA LEU A 406 6.50 25.37 14.58
C LEU A 406 6.17 26.30 15.74
N ASP A 407 5.01 26.17 16.39
CA ASP A 407 4.56 27.13 17.41
C ASP A 407 5.43 27.03 18.68
N ASP A 408 5.78 25.80 19.07
CA ASP A 408 6.75 25.52 20.14
C ASP A 408 8.20 25.87 19.73
N GLY A 409 8.43 26.28 18.48
CA GLY A 409 9.75 26.60 17.97
C GLY A 409 10.71 25.41 17.92
N ARG A 410 10.23 24.16 17.91
CA ARG A 410 11.07 22.94 17.98
C ARG A 410 12.07 22.83 16.84
N LEU A 411 11.71 23.33 15.66
CA LEU A 411 12.61 23.36 14.50
C LEU A 411 13.58 24.55 14.48
N ARG A 412 13.53 25.44 15.48
CA ARG A 412 14.49 26.55 15.63
C ARG A 412 15.86 26.01 16.04
N ALA A 413 16.92 26.51 15.43
CA ALA A 413 18.28 26.15 15.82
C ALA A 413 18.73 26.90 17.08
N GLU A 414 19.05 26.14 18.13
CA GLU A 414 19.58 26.65 19.40
C GLU A 414 21.11 26.54 19.46
N VAL A 415 21.72 26.96 20.57
CA VAL A 415 23.17 26.88 20.76
C VAL A 415 23.64 25.44 20.84
N GLU A 416 22.90 24.58 21.54
CA GLU A 416 23.19 23.16 21.61
C GLU A 416 22.40 22.39 20.55
N PRO A 417 23.01 21.37 19.90
CA PRO A 417 22.27 20.45 19.05
C PRO A 417 21.16 19.76 19.84
N ARG A 418 19.96 19.70 19.26
CA ARG A 418 18.82 19.03 19.89
C ARG A 418 18.12 18.07 18.96
N GLU A 419 17.60 17.00 19.54
CA GLU A 419 16.82 16.00 18.83
C GLU A 419 15.34 16.41 18.79
N VAL A 420 14.73 16.29 17.62
CA VAL A 420 13.32 16.65 17.38
C VAL A 420 12.66 15.49 16.67
N GLN A 421 11.56 15.00 17.23
CA GLN A 421 10.69 14.03 16.58
C GLN A 421 9.94 14.75 15.45
N LEU A 422 10.15 14.36 14.19
CA LEU A 422 9.42 14.88 13.05
C LEU A 422 8.12 14.13 12.78
N ALA A 423 8.10 12.83 13.02
CA ALA A 423 6.97 11.96 12.73
C ALA A 423 6.94 10.79 13.71
N GLU A 424 5.74 10.30 14.02
CA GLU A 424 5.50 9.07 14.75
C GLU A 424 4.66 8.14 13.90
N ALA A 425 4.84 6.83 14.03
CA ALA A 425 4.00 5.88 13.34
C ALA A 425 2.54 5.99 13.79
N TYR A 426 1.60 5.66 12.91
CA TYR A 426 0.15 5.65 13.23
C TYR A 426 -0.20 4.73 14.41
N CYS A 427 0.64 3.72 14.66
CA CYS A 427 0.46 2.72 15.70
C CYS A 427 0.88 3.30 17.06
N THR A 428 2.18 3.47 17.26
CA THR A 428 2.92 4.14 18.33
C THR A 428 4.40 4.02 17.98
N GLU A 429 5.25 4.86 18.58
CA GLU A 429 6.70 4.72 18.50
C GLU A 429 7.17 3.31 18.91
N GLY A 430 6.60 2.73 19.97
CA GLY A 430 6.99 1.40 20.46
C GLY A 430 6.70 0.25 19.48
N CYS A 431 5.80 0.44 18.53
CA CYS A 431 5.41 -0.61 17.57
C CYS A 431 6.11 -0.44 16.21
N CYS A 432 6.05 0.75 15.62
CA CYS A 432 6.57 0.98 14.27
C CYS A 432 7.60 2.13 14.19
N GLY A 433 8.04 2.64 15.34
CA GLY A 433 9.08 3.66 15.46
C GLY A 433 8.58 5.09 15.27
N ALA A 434 9.54 6.00 15.29
CA ALA A 434 9.38 7.42 15.00
C ALA A 434 10.59 7.93 14.21
N LEU A 435 10.42 9.05 13.51
CA LEU A 435 11.49 9.73 12.80
C LEU A 435 12.00 10.89 13.65
N TYR A 436 13.27 10.84 14.02
CA TYR A 436 13.96 11.91 14.72
C TYR A 436 14.99 12.58 13.81
N VAL A 437 15.21 13.88 14.02
CA VAL A 437 16.28 14.66 13.39
C VAL A 437 17.02 15.48 14.44
N THR A 438 18.29 15.76 14.17
CA THR A 438 19.09 16.68 14.98
C THR A 438 19.12 18.06 14.33
N ILE A 439 18.67 19.08 15.05
CA ILE A 439 18.76 20.49 14.65
C ILE A 439 19.98 21.10 15.34
N ARG A 440 20.87 21.73 14.56
CA ARG A 440 22.11 22.38 15.04
C ARG A 440 22.40 23.67 14.28
N ARG A 441 23.21 24.57 14.85
CA ARG A 441 23.70 25.76 14.15
C ARG A 441 24.91 25.40 13.28
N ASP A 442 24.99 26.03 12.10
CA ASP A 442 26.03 25.74 11.09
C ASP A 442 27.44 26.13 11.56
N ALA A 443 27.55 27.04 12.53
CA ALA A 443 28.82 27.49 13.11
C ALA A 443 29.58 26.40 13.90
N ASP A 444 28.93 25.27 14.21
CA ASP A 444 29.52 24.17 14.99
C ASP A 444 30.18 23.08 14.12
N LEU A 445 30.15 23.20 12.79
CA LEU A 445 30.89 22.33 11.88
C LEU A 445 32.37 22.76 11.81
N LYS A 446 33.18 22.30 12.76
CA LYS A 446 34.65 22.51 12.79
C LYS A 446 35.44 21.66 11.77
N PHE A 447 34.78 20.97 10.84
CA PHE A 447 35.43 20.21 9.78
C PHE A 447 35.00 20.76 8.40
N PRO A 448 35.93 21.06 7.49
CA PRO A 448 35.57 21.47 6.14
C PRO A 448 34.96 20.25 5.43
N LEU A 449 33.63 20.23 5.31
CA LEU A 449 32.96 19.35 4.36
C LEU A 449 33.42 19.76 2.95
N GLU A 450 33.90 18.81 2.15
CA GLU A 450 34.16 19.06 0.73
C GLU A 450 32.91 19.65 0.07
N ARG A 451 33.09 20.62 -0.84
CA ARG A 451 31.98 21.34 -1.48
C ARG A 451 30.98 20.35 -2.06
N GLY A 452 29.83 20.20 -1.40
CA GLY A 452 28.72 19.37 -1.87
C GLY A 452 28.27 18.25 -0.92
N GLN A 453 29.00 17.96 0.17
CA GLN A 453 28.55 16.97 1.16
C GLN A 453 27.81 17.61 2.33
N ARG A 454 26.70 16.98 2.77
CA ARG A 454 25.98 17.32 4.00
C ARG A 454 25.57 16.07 4.73
N VAL A 455 25.88 16.03 6.03
CA VAL A 455 25.53 14.92 6.91
C VAL A 455 24.19 15.24 7.59
N VAL A 456 23.12 14.60 7.13
CA VAL A 456 21.90 14.40 7.92
C VAL A 456 22.08 13.06 8.63
N THR A 457 22.43 13.10 9.91
CA THR A 457 22.59 11.86 10.68
C THR A 457 21.22 11.32 11.05
N LEU A 458 20.70 10.43 10.21
CA LEU A 458 19.51 9.63 10.51
C LEU A 458 19.97 8.34 11.19
N ARG A 459 19.60 8.12 12.46
CA ARG A 459 19.77 6.80 13.08
C ARG A 459 18.81 5.82 12.41
N GLY A 460 19.33 5.00 11.48
CA GLY A 460 18.60 3.91 10.82
C GLY A 460 18.96 3.65 9.36
N ARG A 461 19.57 4.61 8.67
CA ARG A 461 20.22 4.51 7.33
C ARG A 461 20.89 5.85 7.03
N GLU A 462 22.18 5.88 6.73
CA GLU A 462 22.84 7.10 6.25
C GLU A 462 22.27 7.50 4.88
N LEU A 463 21.70 8.69 4.78
CA LEU A 463 21.36 9.31 3.50
C LEU A 463 22.48 10.28 3.14
N VAL A 464 23.41 9.82 2.30
CA VAL A 464 24.30 10.72 1.56
C VAL A 464 23.53 11.24 0.36
N LEU A 465 22.93 12.43 0.49
CA LEU A 465 22.30 13.12 -0.64
C LEU A 465 23.41 13.70 -1.52
N SER A 466 23.78 12.96 -2.57
CA SER A 466 24.71 13.44 -3.58
C SER A 466 23.94 14.29 -4.61
N GLY A 467 24.24 15.58 -4.69
CA GLY A 467 23.74 16.43 -5.77
C GLY A 467 24.44 16.10 -7.11
N PRO A 468 23.83 16.42 -8.26
CA PRO A 468 24.50 16.27 -9.55
C PRO A 468 25.70 17.23 -9.60
N GLY A 469 26.90 16.66 -9.57
CA GLY A 469 28.13 17.42 -9.75
C GLY A 469 28.15 18.06 -11.12
N SER A 470 28.19 19.40 -11.16
CA SER A 470 28.59 20.12 -12.37
C SER A 470 30.03 19.72 -12.69
N ARG A 471 30.24 18.91 -13.73
CA ARG A 471 31.55 18.84 -14.37
C ARG A 471 31.78 20.16 -15.08
N ALA A 472 32.62 21.00 -14.49
CA ALA A 472 33.40 21.99 -15.22
C ALA A 472 34.79 21.37 -15.43
N GLY A 473 35.21 21.29 -16.69
CA GLY A 473 36.42 20.61 -17.15
C GLY A 473 36.11 19.82 -18.41
#